data_AF-A0A254SBF3-F1
#
_entry.id   AF-A0A254SBF3-F1
#
_cell.length_a   1.000
_cell.length_b   1.000
_cell.length_c   1.000
_cell.angle_alpha   90.00
_cell.angle_beta   90.00
_cell.angle_gamma   90.00
#
_symmetry.space_group_name_H-M   'P 1'
#
loop_
_entity.id
_entity.type
_entity.pdbx_description
1 polymer ?
#
loop_
_entity_poly.entity_id
_entity_poly.type
_entity_poly.pdbx_seq_one_letter_code
_entity_poly.pdbx_strand_id
1 'polypeptide(L)'
;MKKVVLGTVIAAAALFTGCEDVKEVTSCDLKGYVLGYDVHACVESEDDAYIRAACTSEYTGFLGSSSVSSAVVSSGCSGQATKICNSVQNGVELTLYMYGSAFKNVDCKDYEDYAHK
;
A
#
# COMPACT_ATOMS: atom_id res chain seq x y z
N MET A 1 62.16 -19.27 -4.66
CA MET A 1 61.29 -19.43 -3.47
C MET A 1 59.83 -19.42 -3.92
N LYS A 2 59.06 -20.39 -3.43
CA LYS A 2 57.60 -20.47 -3.16
C LYS A 2 56.66 -19.56 -3.99
N LYS A 3 55.77 -20.15 -4.83
CA LYS A 3 54.32 -20.45 -4.58
C LYS A 3 53.43 -19.19 -4.73
N VAL A 4 52.22 -19.12 -5.30
CA VAL A 4 51.17 -20.09 -5.67
C VAL A 4 49.99 -19.28 -6.27
N VAL A 5 49.35 -19.81 -7.33
CA VAL A 5 47.88 -19.93 -7.60
C VAL A 5 47.05 -18.62 -7.71
N LEU A 6 46.54 -18.30 -8.92
CA LEU A 6 45.17 -18.63 -9.40
C LEU A 6 44.07 -17.97 -8.54
N GLY A 7 43.43 -16.94 -9.07
CA GLY A 7 42.42 -16.17 -8.35
C GLY A 7 41.46 -15.41 -9.27
N THR A 8 40.51 -16.17 -9.82
CA THR A 8 39.11 -15.78 -10.06
C THR A 8 38.82 -14.67 -11.09
N VAL A 9 38.44 -15.12 -12.29
CA VAL A 9 37.54 -14.41 -13.20
C VAL A 9 36.24 -14.15 -12.44
N ILE A 10 36.04 -12.94 -11.91
CA ILE A 10 34.71 -12.50 -11.50
C ILE A 10 34.02 -12.00 -12.76
N ALA A 11 33.47 -12.96 -13.51
CA ALA A 11 32.27 -12.68 -14.26
C ALA A 11 31.24 -12.28 -13.21
N ALA A 12 31.09 -10.97 -12.98
CA ALA A 12 29.88 -10.43 -12.40
C ALA A 12 28.80 -10.69 -13.45
N ALA A 13 28.28 -11.92 -13.39
CA ALA A 13 27.07 -12.32 -14.06
C ALA A 13 26.07 -11.20 -13.84
N ALA A 14 25.48 -10.76 -14.93
CA ALA A 14 24.32 -9.90 -14.88
C ALA A 14 23.31 -10.55 -13.93
N LEU A 15 23.22 -10.02 -12.71
CA LEU A 15 22.14 -10.33 -11.78
C LEU A 15 20.92 -9.56 -12.28
N PHE A 16 20.46 -9.90 -13.48
CA PHE A 16 19.03 -9.96 -13.77
C PHE A 16 18.55 -11.28 -13.13
N THR A 17 18.71 -11.41 -11.81
CA THR A 17 17.80 -12.22 -11.03
C THR A 17 16.43 -11.61 -11.33
N GLY A 18 15.59 -12.41 -11.99
CA GLY A 18 14.37 -11.92 -12.63
C GLY A 18 13.68 -10.88 -11.78
N CYS A 19 13.24 -9.79 -12.43
CA CYS A 19 12.02 -9.17 -11.98
C CYS A 19 10.99 -10.31 -12.00
N GLU A 20 10.81 -11.00 -10.88
CA GLU A 20 9.49 -11.47 -10.49
C GLU A 20 8.60 -10.29 -10.84
N ASP A 21 7.65 -10.48 -11.77
CA ASP A 21 6.68 -9.47 -12.18
C ASP A 21 6.30 -8.68 -10.93
N VAL A 22 6.90 -7.50 -10.77
CA VAL A 22 6.57 -6.64 -9.64
C VAL A 22 5.24 -6.12 -10.07
N LYS A 23 4.18 -6.81 -9.68
CA LYS A 23 2.81 -6.51 -10.08
C LYS A 23 2.64 -5.02 -9.78
N GLU A 24 2.53 -4.21 -10.83
CA GLU A 24 2.50 -2.76 -10.70
C GLU A 24 1.24 -2.44 -9.90
N VAL A 25 1.45 -2.06 -8.64
CA VAL A 25 0.36 -1.63 -7.78
C VAL A 25 0.18 -0.13 -7.93
N THR A 26 -1.08 0.27 -8.03
CA THR A 26 -1.47 1.67 -7.90
C THR A 26 -1.97 1.88 -6.49
N SER A 27 -1.61 3.01 -5.91
CA SER A 27 -1.99 3.34 -4.55
C SER A 27 -2.71 4.68 -4.47
N CYS A 28 -3.55 4.83 -3.45
CA CYS A 28 -4.14 6.11 -3.06
C CYS A 28 -3.76 6.42 -1.62
N ASP A 29 -2.97 7.47 -1.41
CA ASP A 29 -2.62 8.01 -0.10
C ASP A 29 -3.71 9.00 0.34
N LEU A 30 -4.34 8.70 1.47
CA LEU A 30 -5.45 9.43 2.05
C LEU A 30 -5.01 10.02 3.39
N LYS A 31 -5.10 11.34 3.50
CA LYS A 31 -4.90 12.06 4.75
C LYS A 31 -6.17 12.80 5.10
N GLY A 32 -6.43 12.88 6.39
CA GLY A 32 -7.65 13.44 6.90
C GLY A 32 -7.59 13.77 8.38
N TYR A 33 -8.72 14.22 8.89
CA TYR A 33 -8.89 14.60 10.28
C TYR A 33 -10.25 14.11 10.76
N VAL A 34 -10.26 13.18 11.71
CA VAL A 34 -11.48 12.59 12.29
C VAL A 34 -11.48 12.90 13.78
N LEU A 35 -12.51 13.61 14.26
CA LEU A 35 -12.74 13.86 15.70
C LEU A 35 -11.54 14.43 16.47
N GLY A 36 -10.71 15.29 15.85
CA GLY A 36 -9.54 15.85 16.53
C GLY A 36 -8.22 15.10 16.28
N TYR A 37 -8.23 14.06 15.45
CA TYR A 37 -7.07 13.22 15.19
C TYR A 37 -6.73 13.21 13.71
N ASP A 38 -5.44 13.41 13.40
CA ASP A 38 -4.91 13.18 12.06
C ASP A 38 -5.00 11.70 11.72
N VAL A 39 -5.62 11.43 10.59
CA VAL A 39 -5.77 10.10 10.03
C VAL A 39 -4.98 10.03 8.75
N HIS A 40 -4.12 9.02 8.65
CA HIS A 40 -3.38 8.71 7.43
C HIS A 40 -3.56 7.23 7.11
N ALA A 41 -4.14 6.97 5.94
CA ALA A 41 -4.31 5.66 5.37
C ALA A 41 -3.80 5.67 3.93
N CYS A 42 -3.40 4.52 3.42
CA CYS A 42 -3.04 4.35 2.02
C CYS A 42 -3.60 3.01 1.56
N VAL A 43 -4.20 2.97 0.38
CA VAL A 43 -4.77 1.74 -0.20
C VAL A 43 -4.06 1.41 -1.49
N GLU A 44 -3.75 0.14 -1.72
CA GLU A 44 -3.12 -0.37 -2.94
C GLU A 44 -3.95 -1.45 -3.59
N SER A 45 -3.89 -1.51 -4.92
CA SER A 45 -4.38 -2.64 -5.71
C SER A 45 -3.60 -2.75 -7.01
N GLU A 46 -3.69 -3.92 -7.63
CA GLU A 46 -3.28 -4.14 -9.03
C GLU A 46 -4.29 -3.53 -10.02
N ASP A 47 -5.50 -3.19 -9.57
CA ASP A 47 -6.50 -2.51 -10.39
C ASP A 47 -6.31 -0.98 -10.32
N ASP A 48 -5.51 -0.43 -11.25
CA ASP A 48 -5.24 1.01 -11.38
C ASP A 48 -6.54 1.82 -11.58
N ALA A 49 -7.49 1.30 -12.37
CA ALA A 49 -8.73 2.01 -12.64
C ALA A 49 -9.59 2.11 -11.38
N TYR A 50 -9.67 1.04 -10.60
CA TYR A 50 -10.34 1.03 -9.31
C TYR A 50 -9.71 2.04 -8.35
N ILE A 51 -8.37 2.03 -8.20
CA ILE A 51 -7.68 2.93 -7.27
C ILE A 51 -7.83 4.39 -7.70
N ARG A 52 -7.66 4.71 -8.99
CA ARG A 52 -7.86 6.08 -9.49
C ARG A 52 -9.30 6.55 -9.29
N ALA A 53 -10.28 5.69 -9.53
CA ALA A 53 -11.68 6.01 -9.28
C ALA A 53 -11.96 6.23 -7.79
N ALA A 54 -11.46 5.34 -6.92
CA ALA A 54 -11.59 5.47 -5.47
C ALA A 54 -10.92 6.75 -4.93
N CYS A 55 -9.72 7.06 -5.43
CA CYS A 55 -8.94 8.21 -5.01
C CYS A 55 -9.53 9.56 -5.47
N THR A 56 -10.32 9.56 -6.54
CA THR A 56 -10.93 10.78 -7.10
C THR A 56 -12.38 10.95 -6.72
N SER A 57 -13.15 9.86 -6.55
CA SER A 57 -14.61 9.96 -6.41
C SER A 57 -15.12 9.78 -4.99
N GLU A 58 -14.76 8.74 -4.24
CA GLU A 58 -15.65 8.34 -3.14
C GLU A 58 -14.99 7.62 -1.95
N TYR A 59 -13.65 7.51 -1.86
CA TYR A 59 -13.03 7.00 -0.62
C TYR A 59 -13.10 7.97 0.57
N THR A 60 -13.93 8.99 0.43
CA THR A 60 -14.67 9.62 1.50
C THR A 60 -15.49 8.65 2.37
N GLY A 61 -15.92 7.49 1.90
CA GLY A 61 -16.69 6.54 2.73
C GLY A 61 -15.89 5.96 3.91
N PHE A 62 -14.58 5.78 3.72
CA PHE A 62 -13.71 5.11 4.68
C PHE A 62 -13.33 5.97 5.89
N LEU A 63 -13.17 7.28 5.66
CA LEU A 63 -12.88 8.27 6.71
C LEU A 63 -14.07 9.17 7.03
N GLY A 64 -15.17 9.04 6.30
CA GLY A 64 -16.22 10.06 6.18
C GLY A 64 -15.77 11.18 5.23
N SER A 65 -16.63 11.59 4.28
CA SER A 65 -16.33 12.62 3.28
C SER A 65 -15.87 13.93 3.88
N SER A 66 -16.43 14.25 5.04
CA SER A 66 -16.15 15.44 5.82
C SER A 66 -14.77 15.45 6.48
N SER A 67 -14.03 14.33 6.41
CA SER A 67 -12.80 14.13 7.15
C SER A 67 -11.56 14.02 6.26
N VAL A 68 -11.70 13.87 4.94
CA VAL A 68 -10.55 13.73 4.03
C VAL A 68 -10.01 15.12 3.67
N SER A 69 -8.75 15.40 3.99
CA SER A 69 -8.07 16.65 3.67
C SER A 69 -7.23 16.57 2.39
N SER A 70 -6.75 15.37 2.04
CA SER A 70 -6.07 15.12 0.76
C SER A 70 -6.18 13.66 0.33
N ALA A 71 -6.31 13.44 -0.97
CA ALA A 71 -6.20 12.14 -1.62
C ALA A 71 -5.21 12.25 -2.79
N VAL A 72 -4.19 11.39 -2.84
CA VAL A 72 -3.14 11.43 -3.85
C VAL A 72 -2.90 10.04 -4.41
N VAL A 73 -3.02 9.89 -5.73
CA VAL A 73 -2.62 8.66 -6.42
C VAL A 73 -1.09 8.58 -6.46
N SER A 74 -0.53 7.45 -6.04
CA SER A 74 0.90 7.12 -6.10
C SER A 74 1.10 5.69 -6.60
N SER A 75 2.36 5.25 -6.68
CA SER A 75 2.76 3.92 -7.17
C SER A 75 3.18 2.98 -6.04
N GLY A 76 2.68 3.21 -4.83
CA GLY A 76 3.15 2.55 -3.63
C GLY A 76 2.73 3.23 -2.33
N CYS A 77 2.30 2.43 -1.35
CA CYS A 77 2.14 2.77 0.05
C CYS A 77 3.45 2.48 0.80
N SER A 78 3.77 3.31 1.78
CA SER A 78 4.94 3.09 2.63
C SER A 78 4.76 1.84 3.49
N GLY A 79 5.79 0.99 3.58
CA GLY A 79 5.78 -0.18 4.48
C GLY A 79 5.78 0.16 5.98
N GLN A 80 5.85 1.44 6.37
CA GLN A 80 5.89 1.88 7.78
C GLN A 80 4.50 2.00 8.42
N ALA A 81 3.50 1.28 7.92
CA ALA A 81 2.15 1.31 8.48
C ALA A 81 2.13 0.73 9.89
N THR A 82 1.34 1.35 10.76
CA THR A 82 1.02 0.81 12.10
C THR A 82 0.22 -0.48 11.97
N LYS A 83 -0.65 -0.57 10.95
CA LYS A 83 -1.46 -1.74 10.67
C LYS A 83 -1.69 -1.90 9.17
N ILE A 84 -1.66 -3.14 8.71
CA ILE A 84 -1.92 -3.52 7.31
C ILE A 84 -3.08 -4.51 7.32
N CYS A 85 -4.07 -4.29 6.45
CA CYS A 85 -5.25 -5.13 6.29
C CYS A 85 -5.47 -5.43 4.81
N ASN A 86 -5.73 -6.68 4.48
CA ASN A 86 -6.13 -7.08 3.12
C ASN A 86 -7.65 -7.21 3.08
N SER A 87 -8.28 -6.81 1.97
CA SER A 87 -9.72 -6.90 1.77
C SER A 87 -10.03 -7.15 0.30
N VAL A 88 -11.23 -7.62 0.00
CA VAL A 88 -11.72 -7.79 -1.37
C VAL A 88 -12.99 -6.97 -1.53
N GLN A 89 -12.97 -5.98 -2.42
CA GLN A 89 -14.13 -5.14 -2.70
C GLN A 89 -14.52 -5.25 -4.16
N ASN A 90 -15.78 -5.57 -4.46
CA ASN A 90 -16.27 -5.75 -5.83
C ASN A 90 -15.41 -6.72 -6.67
N GLY A 91 -14.80 -7.73 -6.02
CA GLY A 91 -13.90 -8.69 -6.66
C GLY A 91 -12.47 -8.20 -6.87
N VAL A 92 -12.13 -6.99 -6.41
CA VAL A 92 -10.79 -6.39 -6.47
C VAL A 92 -10.09 -6.60 -5.13
N GLU A 93 -8.90 -7.20 -5.16
CA GLU A 93 -8.05 -7.32 -3.97
C GLU A 93 -7.41 -5.96 -3.63
N LEU A 94 -7.57 -5.54 -2.38
CA LEU A 94 -7.06 -4.29 -1.85
C LEU A 94 -6.18 -4.55 -0.63
N THR A 95 -5.07 -3.83 -0.56
CA THR A 95 -4.21 -3.78 0.63
C THR A 95 -4.32 -2.39 1.25
N LEU A 96 -4.78 -2.31 2.49
CA LEU A 96 -4.91 -1.09 3.25
C LEU A 96 -3.79 -0.95 4.27
N TYR A 97 -3.15 0.20 4.27
CA TYR A 97 -2.08 0.62 5.17
C TYR A 97 -2.57 1.77 6.03
N MET A 98 -2.41 1.66 7.35
CA MET A 98 -2.85 2.67 8.31
C MET A 98 -1.67 3.16 9.15
N TYR A 99 -1.41 4.47 9.14
CA TYR A 99 -0.17 5.06 9.69
C TYR A 99 -0.35 5.77 11.04
N GLY A 100 -1.56 5.82 11.57
CA GLY A 100 -1.86 6.40 12.88
C GLY A 100 -1.86 5.37 14.02
N SER A 101 -1.39 5.77 15.21
CA SER A 101 -1.44 4.94 16.42
C SER A 101 -2.87 4.59 16.85
N ALA A 102 -3.85 5.42 16.47
CA ALA A 102 -5.27 5.16 16.65
C ALA A 102 -5.72 3.82 16.00
N PHE A 103 -5.04 3.38 14.94
CA PHE A 103 -5.38 2.17 14.21
C PHE A 103 -4.81 0.87 14.80
N LYS A 104 -3.96 0.96 15.84
CA LYS A 104 -3.33 -0.22 16.44
C LYS A 104 -4.35 -1.25 16.95
N ASN A 105 -5.50 -0.77 17.45
CA ASN A 105 -6.52 -1.60 18.07
C ASN A 105 -7.76 -1.82 17.18
N VAL A 106 -7.81 -1.22 15.98
CA VAL A 106 -8.93 -1.40 15.05
C VAL A 106 -8.83 -2.77 14.40
N ASP A 107 -9.89 -3.57 14.33
CA ASP A 107 -9.83 -4.88 13.66
C ASP A 107 -9.86 -4.68 12.13
N CYS A 108 -9.15 -5.54 11.39
CA CYS A 108 -9.24 -5.52 9.93
C CYS A 108 -10.64 -5.93 9.44
N LYS A 109 -11.37 -6.75 10.21
CA LYS A 109 -12.75 -7.14 9.89
C LYS A 109 -13.71 -5.96 9.79
N ASP A 110 -13.49 -4.93 10.62
CA ASP A 110 -14.33 -3.73 10.60
C ASP A 110 -14.29 -3.05 9.22
N TYR A 111 -13.22 -3.24 8.45
CA TYR A 111 -13.09 -2.68 7.10
C TYR A 111 -13.64 -3.57 5.99
N GLU A 112 -13.67 -4.89 6.19
CA GLU A 112 -14.36 -5.81 5.28
C GLU A 112 -15.86 -5.52 5.28
N ASP A 113 -16.45 -5.19 6.44
CA ASP A 113 -17.87 -4.92 6.58
C ASP A 113 -18.31 -3.54 6.03
N TYR A 114 -17.42 -2.55 5.98
CA TYR A 114 -17.70 -1.24 5.37
C TYR A 114 -17.82 -1.31 3.84
N ALA A 115 -17.21 -2.30 3.21
CA ALA A 115 -17.26 -2.50 1.75
C ALA A 115 -18.59 -3.08 1.24
N HIS A 116 -19.47 -3.51 2.15
CA HIS A 116 -20.72 -4.20 1.83
C HIS A 116 -21.99 -3.38 2.14
N LYS A 117 -21.86 -2.11 2.54
CA LYS A 117 -22.98 -1.18 2.77
C LYS A 117 -23.08 -0.14 1.66
#